data_AF-A0A6L8H8X4-F1
#
_entry.id   AF-A0A6L8H8X4-F1
#
_cell.length_a   1.000
_cell.length_b   1.000
_cell.length_c   1.000
_cell.angle_alpha   90.00
_cell.angle_beta   90.00
_cell.angle_gamma   90.00
#
_symmetry.space_group_name_H-M   'P 1'
#
loop_
_entity.id
_entity.type
_entity.pdbx_description
1 polymer ?
#
loop_
_entity_poly.entity_id
_entity_poly.type
_entity_poly.pdbx_seq_one_letter_code
_entity_poly.pdbx_strand_id
1 'polypeptide(L)'
;MEQVETAYEVKLEAFNGPLDLLLHLIRKHEINIYDIPIALITRQYLEYLQIMKELNLSFAGDFLVMASTLIHIKSRTLLPQDPGPEPGDEEGEDPRSELVRRLVEYQQFKEVAGRLSDQERLWRQVFQREPEQSPSIREVLSEDVQVFDLLSALQEVLAQTAESVGLEFTPDTLTVQDRINSVIERLEDTPALTFAALFEGETDRLTVIVTFLALLELVRMKLVRLTQVSFGGPIRITRTFLAWQSEEHPEGNGASPRIMNNDEHNGGFDGNGIL
;
A
#
# COMPACT_ATOMS: atom_id res chain seq x y z
N MET A 1 37.16 -1.70 -16.53
CA MET A 1 35.81 -2.02 -17.02
C MET A 1 34.86 -1.30 -16.11
N GLU A 2 34.34 -0.17 -16.59
CA GLU A 2 33.42 0.68 -15.86
C GLU A 2 32.03 0.07 -16.05
N GLN A 3 31.54 -0.64 -15.03
CA GLN A 3 30.19 -1.16 -15.04
C GLN A 3 29.25 0.02 -14.76
N VAL A 4 28.59 0.48 -15.81
CA VAL A 4 27.49 1.43 -15.74
C VAL A 4 26.37 0.76 -14.93
N GLU A 5 26.09 1.29 -13.75
CA GLU A 5 24.90 0.97 -12.95
C GLU A 5 23.66 1.07 -13.85
N THR A 6 23.04 -0.06 -14.13
CA THR A 6 21.73 -0.08 -14.77
C THR A 6 20.75 0.53 -13.78
N ALA A 7 20.29 1.75 -14.06
CA ALA A 7 19.18 2.37 -13.35
C ALA A 7 18.04 1.35 -13.19
N TYR A 8 17.73 0.99 -11.95
CA TYR A 8 16.73 -0.02 -11.64
C TYR A 8 15.35 0.55 -11.98
N GLU A 9 14.82 0.17 -13.14
CA GLU A 9 13.50 0.61 -13.62
C GLU A 9 12.42 -0.27 -13.00
N VAL A 10 11.67 0.28 -12.03
CA VAL A 10 10.50 -0.40 -11.46
C VAL A 10 9.28 -0.02 -12.29
N LYS A 11 8.74 -1.01 -13.01
CA LYS A 11 7.44 -0.91 -13.67
C LYS A 11 6.35 -1.23 -12.65
N LEU A 12 5.70 -0.20 -12.12
CA LEU A 12 4.50 -0.36 -11.30
C LEU A 12 3.29 -0.37 -12.24
N GLU A 13 2.75 -1.57 -12.50
CA GLU A 13 1.48 -1.77 -13.22
C GLU A 13 0.25 -1.25 -12.44
N ALA A 14 0.45 -0.70 -11.24
CA ALA A 14 -0.60 -0.35 -10.28
C ALA A 14 -1.05 1.12 -10.33
N PHE A 15 -0.62 1.90 -11.32
CA PHE A 15 -1.10 3.28 -11.50
C PHE A 15 -2.34 3.31 -12.39
N ASN A 16 -3.53 3.54 -11.80
CA ASN A 16 -4.79 3.67 -12.54
C ASN A 16 -4.95 5.03 -13.25
N GLY A 17 -3.83 5.74 -13.52
CA GLY A 17 -3.79 7.00 -14.28
C GLY A 17 -3.76 8.28 -13.43
N PRO A 18 -3.68 9.45 -14.09
CA PRO A 18 -3.49 10.75 -13.43
C PRO A 18 -4.72 11.27 -12.68
N LEU A 19 -5.93 10.89 -13.10
CA LEU A 19 -7.17 11.24 -12.38
C LEU A 19 -7.21 10.57 -11.01
N ASP A 20 -6.65 9.36 -10.88
CA ASP A 20 -6.63 8.65 -9.62
C ASP A 20 -5.69 9.32 -8.60
N LEU A 21 -4.52 9.78 -9.08
CA LEU A 21 -3.62 10.60 -8.27
C LEU A 21 -4.31 11.89 -7.81
N LEU A 22 -5.06 12.55 -8.69
CA LEU A 22 -5.80 13.76 -8.30
C LEU A 22 -6.88 13.48 -7.25
N LEU A 23 -7.66 12.41 -7.41
CA LEU A 23 -8.62 12.00 -6.38
C LEU A 23 -7.94 11.69 -5.04
N HIS A 24 -6.79 11.02 -5.09
CA HIS A 24 -5.99 10.74 -3.91
C HIS A 24 -5.57 12.02 -3.19
N LEU A 25 -5.01 12.99 -3.93
CA LEU A 25 -4.60 14.29 -3.38
C LEU A 25 -5.78 15.08 -2.80
N ILE A 26 -6.92 15.09 -3.49
CA ILE A 26 -8.15 15.76 -3.02
C ILE A 26 -8.61 15.16 -1.69
N ARG A 27 -8.64 13.83 -1.57
CA ARG A 27 -8.99 13.16 -0.31
C ARG A 27 -7.96 13.42 0.78
N LYS A 28 -6.66 13.30 0.47
CA LYS A 28 -5.56 13.50 1.45
C LYS A 28 -5.60 14.89 2.08
N HIS A 29 -5.97 15.90 1.31
CA HIS A 29 -6.01 17.29 1.77
C HIS A 29 -7.42 17.78 2.15
N GLU A 30 -8.39 16.87 2.25
CA GLU A 30 -9.79 17.18 2.62
C GLU A 30 -10.40 18.29 1.73
N ILE A 31 -10.01 18.30 0.46
CA ILE A 31 -10.44 19.31 -0.51
C ILE A 31 -11.84 18.94 -1.02
N ASN A 32 -12.71 19.94 -1.16
CA ASN A 32 -13.97 19.76 -1.85
C ASN A 32 -13.72 19.57 -3.36
N ILE A 33 -14.17 18.45 -3.93
CA ILE A 33 -14.03 18.15 -5.36
C ILE A 33 -14.71 19.20 -6.27
N TYR A 34 -15.72 19.91 -5.78
CA TYR A 34 -16.40 20.98 -6.52
C TYR A 34 -15.71 22.34 -6.41
N ASP A 35 -14.81 22.52 -5.43
CA ASP A 35 -14.06 23.75 -5.24
C ASP A 35 -12.58 23.46 -5.00
N ILE A 36 -11.89 23.10 -6.08
CA ILE A 36 -10.50 22.66 -6.03
C ILE A 36 -9.57 23.89 -6.02
N PRO A 37 -8.72 24.09 -4.99
CA PRO A 37 -7.68 25.10 -5.02
C PRO A 37 -6.58 24.68 -6.00
N ILE A 38 -6.70 25.09 -7.27
CA ILE A 38 -5.82 24.66 -8.36
C ILE A 38 -4.35 24.92 -8.03
N ALA A 39 -4.02 26.07 -7.46
CA ALA A 39 -2.64 26.39 -7.11
C ALA A 39 -2.00 25.36 -6.14
N LEU A 40 -2.79 24.86 -5.18
CA LEU A 40 -2.36 23.85 -4.21
C LEU A 40 -2.23 22.49 -4.87
N ILE A 41 -3.27 22.03 -5.57
CA ILE A 41 -3.30 20.72 -6.23
C ILE A 41 -2.22 20.60 -7.31
N THR A 42 -2.01 21.63 -8.13
CA THR A 42 -0.96 21.63 -9.15
C THR A 42 0.42 21.46 -8.53
N ARG A 43 0.71 22.16 -7.42
CA ARG A 43 2.00 22.05 -6.72
C ARG A 43 2.22 20.62 -6.20
N GLN A 44 1.24 20.08 -5.49
CA GLN A 44 1.32 18.72 -4.95
C GLN A 44 1.47 17.68 -6.06
N TYR A 45 0.70 17.80 -7.13
CA TYR A 45 0.79 16.90 -8.27
C TYR A 45 2.21 16.87 -8.87
N LEU A 46 2.85 18.05 -9.02
CA LEU A 46 4.23 18.15 -9.49
C LEU A 46 5.24 17.56 -8.50
N GLU A 47 5.03 17.71 -7.18
CA GLU A 47 5.86 17.08 -6.16
C GLU A 47 5.82 15.55 -6.24
N TYR A 48 4.65 14.96 -6.48
CA TYR A 48 4.52 13.51 -6.70
C TYR A 48 5.24 13.06 -7.97
N LEU A 49 5.13 13.81 -9.07
CA LEU A 49 5.84 13.49 -10.31
C LEU A 49 7.36 13.52 -10.14
N GLN A 50 7.87 14.47 -9.35
CA GLN A 50 9.30 14.56 -9.07
C GLN A 50 9.80 13.33 -8.31
N ILE A 51 9.04 12.83 -7.34
CA ILE A 51 9.38 11.61 -6.60
C ILE A 51 9.30 10.38 -7.49
N MET A 52 8.26 10.27 -8.32
CA MET A 52 8.18 9.18 -9.29
C MET A 52 9.39 9.13 -10.22
N LYS A 53 9.87 10.30 -10.65
CA LYS A 53 11.07 10.42 -11.46
C LYS A 53 12.33 9.99 -10.70
N GLU A 54 12.48 10.38 -9.44
CA GLU A 54 13.63 9.99 -8.60
C GLU A 54 13.67 8.48 -8.31
N LEU A 55 12.50 7.87 -8.18
CA LEU A 55 12.34 6.42 -8.02
C LEU A 55 12.52 5.64 -9.34
N ASN A 56 12.86 6.31 -10.45
CA ASN A 56 12.93 5.73 -11.79
C ASN A 56 11.64 4.95 -12.18
N LEU A 57 10.48 5.43 -11.74
CA LEU A 57 9.20 4.84 -12.12
C LEU A 57 8.86 5.28 -13.54
N SER A 58 8.51 4.31 -14.39
CA SER A 58 8.01 4.58 -15.73
C SER A 58 6.62 5.20 -15.64
N PHE A 59 6.51 6.53 -15.74
CA PHE A 59 5.22 7.23 -15.77
C PHE A 59 4.78 7.54 -17.20
N ALA A 60 3.50 7.29 -17.50
CA ALA A 60 2.93 7.44 -18.83
C ALA A 60 2.79 8.90 -19.29
N GLY A 61 2.70 9.13 -20.60
CA GLY A 61 2.49 10.46 -21.19
C GLY A 61 1.26 11.19 -20.65
N ASP A 62 0.23 10.46 -20.23
CA ASP A 62 -1.00 11.00 -19.63
C ASP A 62 -0.73 11.85 -18.38
N PHE A 63 0.28 11.50 -17.59
CA PHE A 63 0.66 12.28 -16.41
C PHE A 63 1.22 13.65 -16.77
N LEU A 64 1.99 13.74 -17.87
CA LEU A 64 2.55 15.00 -18.38
C LEU A 64 1.47 15.87 -19.03
N VAL A 65 0.52 15.26 -19.73
CA VAL A 65 -0.65 15.95 -20.27
C VAL A 65 -1.46 16.57 -19.13
N MET A 66 -1.69 15.83 -18.05
CA MET A 66 -2.40 16.34 -16.87
C MET A 66 -1.60 17.45 -16.16
N ALA A 67 -0.28 17.31 -16.00
CA ALA A 67 0.57 18.37 -15.43
C ALA A 67 0.43 19.68 -16.23
N SER A 68 0.50 19.58 -17.55
CA SER A 68 0.36 20.72 -18.46
C SER A 68 -1.03 21.36 -18.35
N THR A 69 -2.07 20.53 -18.25
CA THR A 69 -3.46 20.96 -18.05
C THR A 69 -3.62 21.73 -16.74
N LEU A 70 -3.09 21.20 -15.63
CA LEU A 70 -3.14 21.84 -14.31
C LEU A 70 -2.37 23.18 -14.28
N ILE A 71 -1.23 23.27 -14.97
CA ILE A 71 -0.46 24.52 -15.09
C ILE A 71 -1.25 25.53 -15.92
N HIS A 72 -1.88 25.10 -17.01
CA HIS A 72 -2.71 25.96 -17.84
C HIS A 72 -3.91 26.53 -17.06
N ILE A 73 -4.64 25.67 -16.33
CA ILE A 73 -5.75 26.09 -15.47
C ILE A 73 -5.25 27.04 -14.39
N LYS A 74 -4.12 26.74 -13.72
CA LYS A 74 -3.52 27.61 -12.71
C LYS A 74 -3.21 29.00 -13.26
N SER A 75 -2.62 29.08 -14.46
CA SER A 75 -2.31 30.34 -15.12
C SER A 75 -3.58 31.16 -15.38
N ARG A 76 -4.59 30.55 -16.01
CA ARG A 76 -5.88 31.23 -16.30
C ARG A 76 -6.62 31.68 -15.04
N THR A 77 -6.55 30.91 -13.96
CA THR A 77 -7.24 31.22 -12.70
C THR A 77 -6.58 32.36 -11.92
N LEU A 78 -5.26 32.52 -12.04
CA LEU A 78 -4.49 33.53 -11.30
C LEU A 78 -4.31 34.85 -12.06
N LEU A 79 -4.51 34.86 -13.38
CA LEU A 79 -4.36 36.06 -14.19
C LEU A 79 -5.60 36.97 -14.04
N PRO A 80 -5.42 38.30 -13.97
CA PRO A 80 -6.54 39.24 -14.05
C PRO A 80 -7.31 39.00 -15.35
N GLN A 81 -8.64 38.97 -15.28
CA GLN A 81 -9.46 38.97 -16.48
C GLN A 81 -9.25 40.31 -17.21
N ASP A 82 -9.06 40.24 -18.53
CA ASP A 82 -8.89 41.45 -19.35
C ASP A 82 -10.06 42.41 -19.09
N PRO A 83 -9.81 43.72 -18.88
CA PRO A 83 -10.88 44.68 -18.70
C PRO A 83 -11.64 44.89 -20.04
N GLY A 84 -12.73 44.14 -20.24
CA GLY A 84 -13.87 44.51 -21.10
C GLY A 84 -14.49 43.37 -21.94
N PRO A 85 -15.78 43.46 -22.36
CA PRO A 85 -16.72 44.59 -22.25
C PRO A 85 -17.95 44.34 -21.33
N GLU A 86 -18.72 45.41 -21.12
CA GLU A 86 -20.09 45.60 -20.57
C GLU A 86 -20.63 44.77 -19.37
N PRO A 87 -21.40 45.41 -18.45
CA PRO A 87 -22.10 44.71 -17.37
C PRO A 87 -23.23 43.86 -17.96
N GLY A 88 -22.94 42.59 -18.25
CA GLY A 88 -23.90 41.64 -18.84
C GLY A 88 -23.28 40.45 -19.56
N ASP A 89 -21.97 40.48 -19.86
CA ASP A 89 -21.29 39.31 -20.38
C ASP A 89 -21.11 38.27 -19.27
N GLU A 90 -21.64 37.07 -19.51
CA GLU A 90 -21.59 35.92 -18.61
C GLU A 90 -20.15 35.75 -18.09
N GLU A 91 -19.99 35.75 -16.77
CA GLU A 91 -18.74 35.32 -16.12
C GLU A 91 -18.28 34.04 -16.83
N GLY A 92 -17.16 34.11 -17.55
CA GLY A 92 -16.71 33.00 -18.39
C GLY A 92 -16.68 31.69 -17.59
N GLU A 93 -17.02 30.59 -18.25
CA GLU A 93 -17.08 29.26 -17.62
C GLU A 93 -15.83 29.00 -16.76
N ASP A 94 -16.04 28.54 -15.51
CA ASP A 94 -14.94 28.25 -14.57
C ASP A 94 -13.91 27.36 -15.29
N PRO A 95 -12.63 27.80 -15.42
CA PRO A 95 -11.61 27.04 -16.14
C PRO A 95 -11.34 25.65 -15.55
N ARG A 96 -11.87 25.35 -14.36
CA ARG A 96 -11.81 24.08 -13.66
C ARG A 96 -12.97 23.13 -13.99
N SER A 97 -14.05 23.60 -14.63
CA SER A 97 -15.31 22.87 -14.79
C SER A 97 -15.12 21.49 -15.43
N GLU A 98 -14.34 21.43 -16.51
CA GLU A 98 -14.05 20.21 -17.25
C GLU A 98 -13.29 19.19 -16.38
N LEU A 99 -12.32 19.66 -15.60
CA LEU A 99 -11.53 18.81 -14.70
C LEU A 99 -12.40 18.22 -13.60
N VAL A 100 -13.22 19.05 -12.96
CA VAL A 100 -14.16 18.63 -11.90
C VAL A 100 -15.11 17.57 -12.45
N ARG A 101 -15.68 17.80 -13.63
CA ARG A 101 -16.58 16.84 -14.28
C ARG A 101 -15.91 15.47 -14.49
N ARG A 102 -14.69 15.46 -15.02
CA ARG A 102 -13.93 14.21 -15.23
C ARG A 102 -13.59 13.49 -13.93
N LEU A 103 -13.24 14.23 -12.88
CA LEU A 103 -12.92 13.65 -11.57
C LEU A 103 -14.15 13.00 -10.93
N VAL A 104 -15.31 13.68 -10.98
CA VAL A 104 -16.59 13.15 -10.46
C VAL A 104 -17.01 11.90 -11.23
N GLU A 105 -16.92 11.93 -12.55
CA GLU A 105 -17.23 10.77 -13.39
C GLU A 105 -16.32 9.57 -13.08
N TYR A 106 -15.01 9.80 -13.02
CA TYR A 106 -14.04 8.77 -12.66
C TYR A 106 -14.27 8.22 -11.25
N GLN A 107 -14.59 9.07 -10.26
CA GLN A 107 -14.90 8.65 -8.90
C GLN A 107 -16.11 7.70 -8.85
N GLN A 108 -17.17 7.99 -9.62
CA GLN A 108 -18.34 7.13 -9.71
C GLN A 108 -17.97 5.75 -10.28
N PHE A 109 -17.20 5.71 -11.37
CA PHE A 109 -16.73 4.45 -11.93
C PHE A 109 -15.84 3.67 -10.97
N LYS A 110 -14.94 4.36 -10.24
CA LYS A 110 -14.08 3.74 -9.24
C LYS A 110 -14.89 3.13 -8.09
N GLU A 111 -15.94 3.79 -7.62
CA GLU A 111 -16.83 3.26 -6.59
C GLU A 111 -17.58 2.01 -7.07
N VAL A 112 -18.13 2.05 -8.29
CA VAL A 112 -18.84 0.90 -8.88
C VAL A 112 -17.88 -0.28 -9.08
N ALA A 113 -16.65 -0.03 -9.56
CA ALA A 113 -15.62 -1.05 -9.71
C ALA A 113 -15.23 -1.66 -8.36
N GLY A 114 -15.09 -0.84 -7.30
CA GLY A 114 -14.82 -1.31 -5.94
C GLY A 114 -15.91 -2.25 -5.43
N ARG A 115 -17.18 -1.83 -5.55
CA ARG A 115 -18.34 -2.66 -5.17
C ARG A 115 -18.38 -3.99 -5.94
N LEU A 116 -18.03 -3.98 -7.22
CA LEU A 116 -17.95 -5.18 -8.05
C LEU A 116 -16.81 -6.10 -7.60
N SER A 117 -15.65 -5.55 -7.25
CA SER A 117 -14.51 -6.30 -6.73
C SER A 117 -14.82 -6.93 -5.36
N ASP A 118 -15.53 -6.21 -4.49
CA ASP A 118 -16.01 -6.76 -3.22
C ASP A 118 -16.98 -7.93 -3.43
N GLN A 119 -17.90 -7.80 -4.40
CA GLN A 119 -18.82 -8.87 -4.76
C GLN A 119 -18.07 -10.09 -5.35
N GLU A 120 -17.07 -9.86 -6.20
CA GLU A 120 -16.20 -10.93 -6.72
C GLU A 120 -15.46 -11.65 -5.57
N ARG A 121 -14.94 -10.89 -4.59
CA ARG A 121 -14.28 -11.46 -3.40
C ARG A 121 -15.24 -12.33 -2.59
N LEU A 122 -16.47 -11.87 -2.36
CA LEU A 122 -17.51 -12.65 -1.69
C LEU A 122 -17.88 -13.91 -2.51
N TRP A 123 -17.99 -13.81 -3.83
CA TRP A 123 -18.27 -14.95 -4.70
C TRP A 123 -17.13 -15.98 -4.73
N ARG A 124 -15.87 -15.55 -4.63
CA ARG A 124 -14.73 -16.46 -4.45
C ARG A 124 -14.80 -17.24 -3.12
N GLN A 125 -15.54 -16.76 -2.14
CA GLN A 125 -15.79 -17.46 -0.87
C GLN A 125 -17.03 -18.37 -0.92
N VAL A 126 -17.81 -18.33 -2.01
CA VAL A 126 -18.93 -19.25 -2.24
C VAL A 126 -18.41 -20.50 -2.95
N PHE A 127 -18.02 -21.50 -2.16
CA PHE A 127 -17.68 -22.82 -2.67
C PHE A 127 -18.96 -23.60 -3.00
N GLN A 128 -19.09 -24.10 -4.23
CA GLN A 128 -20.08 -25.15 -4.52
C GLN A 128 -19.70 -26.40 -3.71
N ARG A 129 -20.68 -26.99 -3.03
CA ARG A 129 -20.46 -28.07 -2.05
C ARG A 129 -20.02 -29.38 -2.71
N GLU A 130 -18.80 -29.82 -2.42
CA GLU A 130 -18.52 -31.22 -2.04
C GLU A 130 -18.46 -31.30 -0.49
N PRO A 131 -18.73 -32.46 0.14
CA PRO A 131 -19.10 -32.49 1.56
C PRO A 131 -17.90 -32.35 2.53
N GLU A 132 -18.02 -31.37 3.44
CA GLU A 132 -17.33 -31.20 4.75
C GLU A 132 -15.79 -30.90 4.70
N GLN A 133 -15.18 -29.94 5.42
CA GLN A 133 -15.48 -29.18 6.65
C GLN A 133 -14.81 -27.78 6.63
N SER A 134 -15.33 -26.86 7.44
CA SER A 134 -14.73 -25.55 7.74
C SER A 134 -13.87 -25.59 9.01
N PRO A 135 -13.00 -24.60 9.24
CA PRO A 135 -13.44 -23.50 10.11
C PRO A 135 -13.18 -22.10 9.54
N SER A 136 -14.00 -21.14 9.97
CA SER A 136 -14.00 -19.74 9.57
C SER A 136 -12.85 -18.94 10.19
N ILE A 137 -12.15 -18.16 9.37
CA ILE A 137 -11.30 -17.05 9.83
C ILE A 137 -12.10 -15.76 9.69
N ARG A 138 -12.14 -14.99 10.79
CA ARG A 138 -12.76 -13.66 10.83
C ARG A 138 -11.82 -12.68 10.12
N GLU A 139 -12.09 -12.37 8.85
CA GLU A 139 -11.39 -11.28 8.15
C GLU A 139 -11.75 -9.95 8.84
N VAL A 140 -10.76 -9.32 9.46
CA VAL A 140 -10.83 -7.88 9.73
C VAL A 140 -10.78 -7.20 8.37
N LEU A 141 -11.87 -6.52 8.00
CA LEU A 141 -11.96 -5.72 6.78
C LEU A 141 -10.83 -4.67 6.80
N SER A 142 -9.71 -5.00 6.16
CA SER A 142 -8.59 -4.09 5.94
C SER A 142 -8.48 -3.91 4.44
N GLU A 143 -8.40 -2.66 3.99
CA GLU A 143 -8.30 -2.36 2.57
C GLU A 143 -6.84 -2.58 2.10
N ASP A 144 -6.70 -3.07 0.87
CA ASP A 144 -5.40 -3.15 0.22
C ASP A 144 -4.89 -1.72 -0.05
N VAL A 145 -3.62 -1.48 0.29
CA VAL A 145 -2.99 -0.16 0.20
C VAL A 145 -2.77 0.23 -1.26
N GLN A 146 -3.18 1.43 -1.66
CA GLN A 146 -2.90 1.93 -3.00
C GLN A 146 -1.45 2.43 -3.10
N VAL A 147 -0.88 2.40 -4.30
CA VAL A 147 0.49 2.89 -4.52
C VAL A 147 0.65 4.36 -4.13
N PHE A 148 -0.38 5.19 -4.32
CA PHE A 148 -0.33 6.60 -3.93
C PHE A 148 -0.30 6.82 -2.41
N ASP A 149 -0.87 5.90 -1.62
CA ASP A 149 -0.73 5.89 -0.15
C ASP A 149 0.73 5.63 0.23
N LEU A 150 1.43 4.76 -0.49
CA LEU A 150 2.85 4.48 -0.28
C LEU A 150 3.73 5.66 -0.66
N LEU A 151 3.46 6.32 -1.79
CA LEU A 151 4.18 7.55 -2.16
C LEU A 151 3.93 8.67 -1.14
N SER A 152 2.71 8.75 -0.60
CA SER A 152 2.35 9.71 0.45
C SER A 152 3.17 9.48 1.72
N ALA A 153 3.25 8.23 2.18
CA ALA A 153 4.01 7.88 3.36
C ALA A 153 5.52 8.09 3.13
N LEU A 154 6.02 7.79 1.92
CA LEU A 154 7.40 8.06 1.54
C LEU A 154 7.74 9.56 1.57
N GLN A 155 6.84 10.42 1.07
CA GLN A 155 7.01 11.88 1.13
C GLN A 155 7.21 12.37 2.57
N GLU A 156 6.44 11.84 3.50
CA GLU A 156 6.50 12.21 4.92
C GLU A 156 7.83 11.78 5.55
N VAL A 157 8.30 10.57 5.25
CA VAL A 157 9.62 10.09 5.67
C VAL A 157 10.74 10.95 5.07
N LEU A 158 10.68 11.24 3.78
CA LEU A 158 11.68 12.06 3.09
C LEU A 158 11.75 13.49 3.64
N ALA A 159 10.61 14.09 3.97
CA ALA A 159 10.56 15.41 4.59
C ALA A 159 11.25 15.42 5.97
N GLN A 160 11.05 14.37 6.77
CA GLN A 160 11.70 14.24 8.08
C GLN A 160 13.23 14.05 7.97
N THR A 161 13.68 13.25 7.00
CA THR A 161 15.13 13.04 6.78
C THR A 161 15.87 14.30 6.31
N ALA A 162 15.18 15.20 5.60
CA ALA A 162 15.76 16.47 5.16
C ALA A 162 16.04 17.45 6.31
N GLU A 163 15.38 17.28 7.46
CA GLU A 163 15.59 18.11 8.66
C GLU A 163 16.78 17.60 9.51
N SER A 164 17.11 16.31 9.41
CA SER A 164 18.24 15.66 10.09
C SER A 164 19.55 15.77 9.30
N VAL A 165 19.97 16.99 8.95
CA VAL A 165 21.30 17.21 8.33
C VAL A 165 22.36 17.19 9.41
N GLY A 166 23.00 16.04 9.60
CA GLY A 166 24.04 15.93 10.62
C GLY A 166 24.80 14.61 10.72
N LEU A 167 24.97 13.84 9.64
CA LEU A 167 26.02 12.82 9.57
C LEU A 167 26.20 12.39 8.10
N GLU A 168 27.29 12.84 7.47
CA GLU A 168 27.77 12.28 6.21
C GLU A 168 28.22 10.84 6.48
N PHE A 169 27.31 9.89 6.31
CA PHE A 169 27.70 8.49 6.15
C PHE A 169 28.09 8.30 4.69
N THR A 170 29.35 7.94 4.46
CA THR A 170 29.82 7.45 3.16
C THR A 170 28.98 6.23 2.80
N PRO A 171 28.22 6.25 1.69
CA PRO A 171 27.43 5.09 1.32
C PRO A 171 28.38 3.98 0.89
N ASP A 172 28.49 2.92 1.70
CA ASP A 172 28.78 1.61 1.13
C ASP A 172 27.70 1.33 0.07
N THR A 173 28.10 0.71 -1.04
CA THR A 173 27.23 0.44 -2.19
C THR A 173 26.06 -0.44 -1.77
N LEU A 174 24.98 0.18 -1.27
CA LEU A 174 23.85 -0.51 -0.70
C LEU A 174 22.91 -0.92 -1.83
N THR A 175 22.87 -2.20 -2.15
CA THR A 175 22.03 -2.67 -3.25
C THR A 175 20.58 -2.86 -2.79
N VAL A 176 19.65 -2.84 -3.76
CA VAL A 176 18.25 -3.21 -3.51
C VAL A 176 18.15 -4.62 -2.94
N GLN A 177 19.02 -5.55 -3.37
CA GLN A 177 19.05 -6.93 -2.90
C GLN A 177 19.45 -7.03 -1.42
N ASP A 178 20.50 -6.32 -1.01
CA ASP A 178 20.93 -6.28 0.39
C ASP A 178 19.82 -5.73 1.29
N ARG A 179 19.12 -4.71 0.79
CA ARG A 179 18.02 -4.11 1.52
C ARG A 179 16.80 -5.02 1.59
N ILE A 180 16.46 -5.76 0.54
CA ILE A 180 15.40 -6.80 0.57
C ILE A 180 15.67 -7.79 1.71
N ASN A 181 16.89 -8.30 1.82
CA ASN A 181 17.26 -9.24 2.88
C ASN A 181 17.10 -8.61 4.27
N SER A 182 17.58 -7.37 4.46
CA SER A 182 17.43 -6.65 5.73
C SER A 182 15.97 -6.43 6.13
N VAL A 183 15.09 -6.13 5.18
CA VAL A 183 13.65 -5.99 5.45
C VAL A 183 13.02 -7.34 5.84
N ILE A 184 13.41 -8.42 5.16
CA ILE A 184 12.94 -9.77 5.50
C ILE A 184 13.38 -10.13 6.92
N GLU A 185 14.66 -9.98 7.27
CA GLU A 185 15.19 -10.26 8.61
C GLU A 185 14.43 -9.51 9.71
N ARG A 186 14.19 -8.21 9.55
CA ARG A 186 13.38 -7.42 10.51
C ARG A 186 11.96 -7.96 10.68
N LEU A 187 11.37 -8.51 9.62
CA LEU A 187 10.05 -9.14 9.68
C LEU A 187 10.08 -10.56 10.27
N GLU A 188 11.26 -11.21 10.44
CA GLU A 188 11.38 -12.49 11.16
C GLU A 188 11.09 -12.31 12.64
N ASP A 189 11.68 -11.28 13.22
CA ASP A 189 11.60 -11.01 14.66
C ASP A 189 10.28 -10.33 15.06
N THR A 190 9.64 -9.61 14.12
CA THR A 190 8.41 -8.85 14.39
C THR A 190 7.31 -9.20 13.38
N PRO A 191 6.15 -9.73 13.81
CA PRO A 191 5.10 -10.20 12.90
C PRO A 191 4.43 -9.09 12.07
N ALA A 192 4.54 -7.83 12.50
CA ALA A 192 4.06 -6.67 11.78
C ALA A 192 4.90 -5.43 12.10
N LEU A 193 5.28 -4.67 11.07
CA LEU A 193 6.00 -3.39 11.19
C LEU A 193 5.12 -2.26 10.64
N THR A 194 5.27 -1.04 11.16
CA THR A 194 4.69 0.13 10.49
C THR A 194 5.60 0.58 9.35
N PHE A 195 5.03 1.25 8.36
CA PHE A 195 5.82 1.81 7.24
C PHE A 195 6.90 2.75 7.75
N ALA A 196 6.59 3.65 8.68
CA ALA A 196 7.57 4.56 9.27
C ALA A 196 8.71 3.81 10.00
N ALA A 197 8.39 2.74 10.75
CA ALA A 197 9.40 1.94 11.45
C ALA A 197 10.39 1.24 10.50
N LEU A 198 10.01 1.01 9.23
CA LEU A 198 10.92 0.46 8.24
C LEU A 198 12.12 1.38 7.97
N PHE A 199 11.89 2.70 8.05
CA PHE A 199 12.89 3.73 7.78
C PHE A 199 13.51 4.31 9.06
N GLU A 200 13.17 3.78 10.24
CA GLU A 200 13.79 4.20 11.49
C GLU A 200 15.31 3.97 11.47
N GLY A 201 16.07 5.04 11.69
CA GLY A 201 17.54 5.06 11.64
C GLY A 201 18.13 5.45 10.29
N GLU A 202 17.31 5.55 9.24
CA GLU A 202 17.76 6.01 7.92
C GLU A 202 17.82 7.55 7.89
N THR A 203 19.03 8.10 7.79
CA THR A 203 19.23 9.55 7.71
C THR A 203 19.46 10.05 6.29
N ASP A 204 19.78 9.14 5.37
CA ASP A 204 20.17 9.47 4.00
C ASP A 204 19.05 9.19 2.98
N ARG A 205 18.86 10.14 2.05
CA ARG A 205 17.81 10.12 1.04
C ARG A 205 17.95 8.93 0.09
N LEU A 206 19.17 8.61 -0.36
CA LEU A 206 19.41 7.47 -1.24
C LEU A 206 19.02 6.17 -0.53
N THR A 207 19.37 6.07 0.75
CA THR A 207 19.08 4.89 1.55
C THR A 207 17.57 4.69 1.78
N VAL A 208 16.81 5.78 2.00
CA VAL A 208 15.35 5.74 2.03
C VAL A 208 14.76 5.28 0.68
N ILE A 209 15.29 5.78 -0.44
CA ILE A 209 14.86 5.38 -1.78
C ILE A 209 15.10 3.89 -2.03
N VAL A 210 16.30 3.38 -1.75
CA VAL A 210 16.65 1.96 -1.94
C VAL A 210 15.76 1.05 -1.08
N THR A 211 15.47 1.47 0.16
CA THR A 211 14.55 0.75 1.07
C THR A 211 13.12 0.73 0.56
N PHE A 212 12.66 1.83 -0.02
CA PHE A 212 11.35 1.87 -0.65
C PHE A 212 11.26 0.97 -1.89
N LEU A 213 12.28 0.97 -2.75
CA LEU A 213 12.34 0.07 -3.92
C LEU A 213 12.36 -1.40 -3.49
N ALA A 214 13.12 -1.74 -2.45
CA ALA A 214 13.12 -3.08 -1.86
C ALA A 214 11.73 -3.50 -1.35
N LEU A 215 11.01 -2.59 -0.68
CA LEU A 215 9.64 -2.85 -0.23
C LEU A 215 8.68 -3.10 -1.41
N LEU A 216 8.76 -2.28 -2.46
CA LEU A 216 7.95 -2.47 -3.67
C LEU A 216 8.23 -3.82 -4.34
N GLU A 217 9.50 -4.23 -4.38
CA GLU A 217 9.89 -5.53 -4.92
C GLU A 217 9.34 -6.69 -4.08
N LEU A 218 9.40 -6.60 -2.75
CA LEU A 218 8.83 -7.60 -1.84
C LEU A 218 7.30 -7.74 -2.01
N VAL A 219 6.60 -6.63 -2.23
CA VAL A 219 5.16 -6.63 -2.52
C VAL A 219 4.89 -7.24 -3.89
N ARG A 220 5.67 -6.89 -4.91
CA ARG A 220 5.57 -7.47 -6.26
C ARG A 220 5.78 -8.99 -6.24
N MET A 221 6.73 -9.47 -5.46
CA MET A 221 7.00 -10.90 -5.24
C MET A 221 5.96 -11.59 -4.33
N LYS A 222 4.99 -10.84 -3.80
CA LYS A 222 3.97 -11.30 -2.84
C LYS A 222 4.55 -11.87 -1.55
N LEU A 223 5.77 -11.54 -1.18
CA LEU A 223 6.40 -11.96 0.09
C LEU A 223 5.88 -11.15 1.27
N VAL A 224 5.44 -9.92 0.99
CA VAL A 224 4.92 -8.99 1.99
C VAL A 224 3.55 -8.48 1.54
N ARG A 225 2.66 -8.30 2.51
CA ARG A 225 1.36 -7.65 2.36
C ARG A 225 1.35 -6.32 3.12
N LEU A 226 0.84 -5.31 2.44
CA LEU A 226 0.59 -3.99 3.01
C LEU A 226 -0.90 -3.87 3.33
N THR A 227 -1.22 -3.46 4.54
CA THR A 227 -2.60 -3.25 4.99
C THR A 227 -2.73 -1.87 5.62
N GLN A 228 -3.89 -1.25 5.43
CA GLN A 228 -4.22 0.02 6.06
C GLN A 228 -5.66 -0.04 6.56
N VAL A 229 -5.86 0.38 7.81
CA VAL A 229 -7.16 0.28 8.49
C VAL A 229 -8.11 1.41 8.07
N SER A 230 -7.57 2.58 7.76
CA SER A 230 -8.30 3.76 7.29
C SER A 230 -7.44 4.57 6.34
N PHE A 231 -8.04 5.22 5.34
CA PHE A 231 -7.34 6.13 4.44
C PHE A 231 -6.52 7.18 5.24
N GLY A 232 -5.25 7.39 4.85
CA GLY A 232 -4.31 8.25 5.57
C GLY A 232 -3.83 7.72 6.94
N GLY A 233 -4.29 6.55 7.37
CA GLY A 233 -3.85 5.90 8.61
C GLY A 233 -2.49 5.18 8.47
N PRO A 234 -1.94 4.63 9.56
CA PRO A 234 -0.63 3.98 9.52
C PRO A 234 -0.66 2.72 8.64
N ILE A 235 0.23 2.69 7.64
CA ILE A 235 0.43 1.53 6.78
C ILE A 235 1.19 0.46 7.57
N ARG A 236 0.66 -0.76 7.58
CA ARG A 236 1.26 -1.94 8.22
C ARG A 236 1.80 -2.91 7.20
N ILE A 237 3.02 -3.35 7.46
CA ILE A 237 3.80 -4.30 6.68
C ILE A 237 3.74 -5.64 7.41
N THR A 238 3.23 -6.66 6.73
CA THR A 238 3.09 -8.02 7.28
C THR A 238 3.62 -9.04 6.28
N ARG A 239 4.09 -10.19 6.76
CA ARG A 239 4.49 -11.28 5.87
C ARG A 239 3.27 -11.91 5.22
N THR A 240 3.36 -12.19 3.93
CA THR A 240 2.42 -13.08 3.27
C THR A 240 2.77 -14.49 3.69
N PHE A 241 2.02 -15.08 4.63
CA PHE A 241 2.11 -16.52 4.86
C PHE A 241 1.62 -17.22 3.59
N LEU A 242 2.57 -17.68 2.76
CA LEU A 242 2.28 -18.77 1.84
C LEU A 242 2.17 -20.02 2.71
N ALA A 243 0.94 -20.44 3.01
CA ALA A 243 0.67 -21.75 3.55
C ALA A 243 1.03 -22.80 2.49
N TRP A 244 2.32 -23.10 2.36
CA TRP A 244 2.77 -24.34 1.75
C TRP A 244 2.97 -25.35 2.87
N GLN A 245 2.16 -26.41 2.76
CA GLN A 245 2.10 -27.59 3.61
C GLN A 245 3.49 -28.08 4.04
N SER A 246 3.77 -28.06 5.33
CA SER A 246 4.51 -29.18 5.93
C SER A 246 3.50 -30.30 6.16
N GLU A 247 3.17 -31.04 5.11
CA GLU A 247 2.75 -32.43 5.30
C GLU A 247 4.00 -33.17 5.80
N GLU A 248 4.27 -33.09 7.10
CA GLU A 248 5.06 -34.11 7.77
C GLU A 248 4.26 -35.41 7.66
N HIS A 249 4.61 -36.22 6.67
CA HIS A 249 4.31 -37.63 6.65
C HIS A 249 4.78 -38.28 7.97
N PRO A 250 3.91 -38.91 8.78
CA PRO A 250 4.35 -39.99 9.62
C PRO A 250 4.29 -41.26 8.78
N GLU A 251 5.38 -41.62 8.10
CA GLU A 251 5.56 -43.00 7.65
C GLU A 251 5.66 -43.88 8.90
N GLY A 252 4.70 -44.78 9.05
CA GLY A 252 4.53 -45.61 10.23
C GLY A 252 5.49 -46.80 10.32
N ASN A 253 5.48 -47.48 11.47
CA ASN A 253 5.44 -48.93 11.49
C ASN A 253 5.04 -49.46 12.88
N GLY A 254 3.98 -50.27 12.88
CA GLY A 254 3.94 -51.59 13.53
C GLY A 254 4.17 -51.72 15.04
N ALA A 255 3.09 -51.95 15.78
CA ALA A 255 2.79 -53.30 16.31
C ALA A 255 1.72 -53.21 17.40
N SER A 256 0.55 -53.80 17.15
CA SER A 256 -0.26 -54.36 18.24
C SER A 256 0.44 -55.63 18.74
N PRO A 257 0.33 -55.91 20.05
CA PRO A 257 -0.26 -57.18 20.41
C PRO A 257 -1.33 -57.04 21.49
N ARG A 258 -2.48 -57.68 21.23
CA ARG A 258 -3.40 -58.17 22.28
C ARG A 258 -2.69 -59.27 23.07
N ILE A 259 -2.89 -59.34 24.39
CA ILE A 259 -3.49 -60.47 25.13
C ILE A 259 -3.27 -60.33 26.67
N MET A 260 -4.41 -60.31 27.37
CA MET A 260 -4.80 -60.92 28.67
C MET A 260 -4.11 -60.61 30.01
N ASN A 261 -4.99 -60.16 30.92
CA ASN A 261 -5.37 -60.70 32.24
C ASN A 261 -4.38 -60.81 33.41
N ASN A 262 -4.85 -60.19 34.49
CA ASN A 262 -5.12 -60.73 35.84
C ASN A 262 -4.19 -60.35 36.99
N ASP A 263 -4.90 -60.08 38.09
CA ASP A 263 -4.54 -60.22 39.50
C ASP A 263 -3.57 -59.16 40.05
N GLU A 264 -3.76 -58.55 41.22
CA GLU A 264 -4.80 -58.57 42.25
C GLU A 264 -4.33 -57.58 43.35
N HIS A 265 -5.19 -57.25 44.31
CA HIS A 265 -4.86 -56.69 45.64
C HIS A 265 -4.41 -55.19 45.69
N ASN A 266 -4.89 -54.31 46.59
CA ASN A 266 -5.65 -54.44 47.83
C ASN A 266 -6.12 -53.05 48.34
N GLY A 267 -7.22 -53.02 49.10
CA GLY A 267 -7.59 -52.00 50.10
C GLY A 267 -8.39 -50.80 49.58
N GLY A 268 -9.67 -50.60 49.83
CA GLY A 268 -10.46 -50.92 51.03
C GLY A 268 -10.29 -49.81 52.06
N PHE A 269 -11.29 -48.92 52.22
CA PHE A 269 -11.87 -48.42 53.48
C PHE A 269 -12.80 -47.20 53.23
N ASP A 270 -14.10 -47.46 53.40
CA ASP A 270 -15.15 -46.74 54.14
C ASP A 270 -15.23 -45.20 54.18
N GLY A 271 -16.31 -44.67 53.59
CA GLY A 271 -17.51 -44.30 54.35
C GLY A 271 -17.49 -43.08 55.30
N ASN A 272 -18.05 -41.96 54.85
CA ASN A 272 -19.04 -41.11 55.57
C ASN A 272 -19.44 -39.96 54.60
N GLY A 273 -20.65 -39.42 54.52
CA GLY A 273 -21.77 -39.36 55.44
C GLY A 273 -22.47 -38.03 55.18
N ILE A 274 -23.78 -38.11 54.96
CA ILE A 274 -24.74 -37.08 54.54
C ILE A 274 -24.78 -35.84 55.45
N LEU A 275 -24.90 -34.65 54.85
CA LEU A 275 -25.99 -33.66 55.04
C LEU A 275 -25.92 -32.58 53.94
#